data_AF-A0A963JMA9-F1
#
_entry.id   AF-A0A963JMA9-F1
#
_cell.length_a   1.000
_cell.length_b   1.000
_cell.length_c   1.000
_cell.angle_alpha   90.00
_cell.angle_beta   90.00
_cell.angle_gamma   90.00
#
_symmetry.space_group_name_H-M   'P 1'
#
loop_
_entity.id
_entity.type
_entity.pdbx_description
1 polymer ?
#
loop_
_entity_poly.entity_id
_entity_poly.type
_entity_poly.pdbx_seq_one_letter_code
_entity_poly.pdbx_strand_id
1 'polypeptide(L)' 'MQLITWLLRLIIFIVLVCFSAINSDKVLLYYYHGQSLELPLSVILLIFFGLGVLLTILTAPRTSAAKK' A
#
# COMPACT_ATOMS: atom_id res chain seq x y z
N MET A 1 12.05 9.58 -21.41
CA MET A 1 11.41 9.63 -20.07
C MET A 1 10.15 8.78 -19.98
N GLN A 2 9.19 8.88 -20.93
CA GLN A 2 7.95 8.07 -20.88
C GLN A 2 8.17 6.55 -20.87
N LEU A 3 9.13 6.04 -21.65
CA LEU A 3 9.43 4.59 -21.70
C LEU A 3 9.93 4.06 -20.35
N ILE A 4 10.78 4.83 -19.66
CA ILE A 4 11.27 4.51 -18.30
C ILE A 4 10.10 4.54 -17.30
N THR A 5 9.26 5.57 -17.35
CA THR A 5 8.08 5.66 -16.47
C THR A 5 7.10 4.52 -16.71
N TRP A 6 6.88 4.11 -17.95
CA TRP A 6 6.00 3.01 -18.30
C TRP A 6 6.57 1.67 -17.85
N LEU A 7 7.87 1.45 -18.04
CA LEU A 7 8.57 0.26 -17.55
C LEU A 7 8.50 0.16 -16.02
N LEU A 8 8.73 1.27 -15.31
CA LEU A 8 8.58 1.31 -13.85
C LEU A 8 7.16 0.95 -13.42
N ARG A 9 6.14 1.51 -14.08
CA ARG A 9 4.73 1.18 -13.79
C ARG A 9 4.44 -0.31 -14.00
N LEU A 10 4.96 -0.89 -15.08
CA LEU A 10 4.81 -2.32 -15.37
C LEU A 10 5.47 -3.17 -14.29
N ILE A 11 6.69 -2.82 -13.87
CA ILE A 11 7.41 -3.52 -12.79
C ILE A 11 6.60 -3.47 -11.50
N ILE A 12 6.14 -2.28 -11.09
CA ILE A 12 5.32 -2.11 -9.88
C ILE A 12 4.06 -2.96 -9.98
N PHE A 13 3.38 -2.95 -11.13
CA PHE A 13 2.18 -3.74 -11.35
C PHE A 13 2.45 -5.25 -11.20
N ILE A 14 3.51 -5.77 -11.83
CA ILE A 14 3.89 -7.19 -11.73
C ILE A 14 4.19 -7.55 -10.28
N VAL A 15 4.95 -6.70 -9.56
CA VAL A 15 5.26 -6.93 -8.14
C VAL A 15 3.98 -7.00 -7.31
N LEU A 16 3.03 -6.08 -7.51
CA LEU A 16 1.76 -6.08 -6.79
C LEU A 16 0.89 -7.31 -7.11
N VAL A 17 0.85 -7.74 -8.37
CA VAL A 17 0.12 -8.95 -8.78
C VAL A 17 0.73 -10.19 -8.16
N CYS A 18 2.06 -10.37 -8.26
CA CYS A 18 2.75 -11.50 -7.65
C CYS A 18 2.61 -11.50 -6.13
N PHE A 19 2.73 -10.32 -5.51
CA PHE A 19 2.51 -10.16 -4.07
C PHE A 19 1.11 -10.59 -3.66
N SER A 20 0.07 -10.17 -4.41
CA SER A 20 -1.31 -10.57 -4.15
C SER A 20 -1.53 -12.06 -4.34
N ALA A 21 -0.94 -12.65 -5.39
CA ALA A 21 -1.06 -14.07 -5.68
C ALA A 21 -0.39 -14.96 -4.61
N ILE A 22 0.80 -14.59 -4.15
CA ILE A 22 1.53 -15.35 -3.11
C ILE A 22 0.88 -15.18 -1.74
N ASN A 23 0.27 -14.02 -1.47
CA ASN A 23 -0.35 -13.69 -0.19
C ASN A 23 -1.89 -13.65 -0.32
N SER A 24 -2.47 -14.59 -1.06
CA SER A 24 -3.92 -14.75 -1.22
C SER A 24 -4.57 -15.49 -0.04
N ASP A 25 -3.76 -16.06 0.84
CA ASP A 25 -4.22 -16.78 2.02
C ASP A 25 -5.09 -15.90 2.89
N LYS A 26 -6.23 -16.45 3.29
CA LYS A 26 -7.23 -15.76 4.07
C LYS A 26 -6.82 -15.75 5.53
N VAL A 27 -6.83 -14.56 6.12
CA VAL A 27 -6.52 -14.33 7.52
C VAL A 27 -7.76 -13.78 8.20
N LEU A 28 -8.03 -14.29 9.40
CA LEU A 28 -9.16 -13.91 10.21
C LEU A 28 -8.70 -12.86 11.23
N LEU A 29 -9.17 -11.63 11.06
CA LEU A 29 -8.92 -10.50 11.95
C LEU A 29 -9.98 -10.47 13.02
N TYR A 30 -9.58 -10.58 14.29
CA TYR A 30 -10.49 -10.40 15.42
C TYR A 30 -10.52 -8.93 15.85
N TYR A 31 -11.71 -8.35 15.86
CA TYR A 31 -11.96 -7.00 16.34
C TYR A 31 -12.64 -7.02 17.71
N TYR A 32 -12.76 -5.84 18.30
CA TYR A 32 -13.53 -5.64 19.52
C TYR A 32 -15.00 -6.06 19.31
N HIS A 33 -15.65 -6.49 20.40
CA HIS A 33 -17.05 -6.93 20.39
C HIS A 33 -17.32 -8.28 19.70
N GLY A 34 -16.30 -9.15 19.58
CA GLY A 34 -16.44 -10.49 19.02
C GLY A 34 -16.62 -10.53 17.50
N GLN A 35 -16.42 -9.40 16.83
CA GLN A 35 -16.47 -9.31 15.37
C GLN A 35 -15.21 -9.91 14.77
N SER A 36 -15.37 -10.70 13.71
CA SER A 36 -14.25 -11.22 12.92
C SER A 36 -14.41 -10.84 11.45
N LEU A 37 -13.29 -10.56 10.80
CA LEU A 37 -13.26 -10.21 9.39
C LEU A 37 -12.22 -11.07 8.67
N GLU A 38 -12.66 -11.78 7.64
CA GLU A 38 -11.82 -12.68 6.85
C GLU A 38 -11.39 -11.98 5.56
N LEU A 39 -10.11 -11.60 5.46
CA LEU A 39 -9.53 -10.97 4.28
C LEU A 39 -8.22 -11.67 3.87
N PRO A 40 -7.84 -11.64 2.58
CA PRO A 40 -6.52 -12.06 2.15
C PRO A 40 -5.43 -11.21 2.82
N LEU A 41 -4.31 -11.84 3.23
CA LEU A 41 -3.17 -11.16 3.86
C LEU A 41 -2.67 -9.98 3.02
N SER A 42 -2.58 -10.17 1.70
CA SER A 42 -2.19 -9.12 0.75
C SER A 42 -3.01 -7.84 0.85
N VAL A 43 -4.34 -7.96 1.04
CA VAL A 43 -5.24 -6.80 1.17
C VAL A 43 -4.95 -6.05 2.46
N ILE A 44 -4.76 -6.77 3.57
CA ILE A 44 -4.44 -6.17 4.87
C ILE A 44 -3.13 -5.38 4.77
N LEU A 45 -2.09 -5.99 4.21
CA LEU A 45 -0.78 -5.35 4.04
C LEU A 45 -0.85 -4.10 3.16
N LEU A 46 -1.62 -4.14 2.06
CA LEU A 46 -1.84 -2.98 1.20
C LEU A 46 -2.57 -1.84 1.90
N ILE A 47 -3.56 -2.15 2.75
CA ILE A 47 -4.26 -1.13 3.54
C ILE A 47 -3.29 -0.42 4.49
N PHE A 48 -2.48 -1.18 5.25
CA PHE A 48 -1.50 -0.58 6.16
C PHE A 48 -0.43 0.23 5.43
N PHE A 49 0.04 -0.25 4.27
CA PHE A 49 0.94 0.50 3.42
C PHE A 49 0.31 1.83 2.97
N GLY A 50 -0.93 1.79 2.47
CA GLY A 50 -1.67 2.98 2.06
C GLY A 50 -1.89 3.97 3.20
N LEU A 51 -2.20 3.47 4.41
CA LEU A 51 -2.31 4.29 5.62
C LEU A 51 -0.97 4.95 5.98
N GLY A 52 0.15 4.24 5.89
CA GLY A 52 1.48 4.80 6.15
C GLY A 52 1.86 5.90 5.14
N VAL A 53 1.54 5.71 3.86
CA VAL A 53 1.71 6.74 2.82
C VAL A 53 0.83 7.95 3.11
N LEU A 54 -0.44 7.72 3.46
CA LEU A 54 -1.37 8.77 3.83
C LEU A 54 -0.84 9.57 5.03
N LEU A 55 -0.45 8.90 6.11
CA LEU A 55 0.14 9.53 7.30
C LEU A 55 1.37 10.37 6.94
N THR A 56 2.25 9.84 6.07
CA THR A 56 3.41 10.59 5.58
C THR A 56 2.97 11.86 4.85
N ILE A 57 1.98 11.79 3.96
CA ILE A 57 1.46 12.98 3.24
C ILE A 57 0.85 14.00 4.20
N LEU A 58 0.10 13.55 5.23
CA LEU A 58 -0.52 14.45 6.21
C LEU A 58 0.50 15.12 7.13
N THR A 59 1.58 14.43 7.47
CA THR A 59 2.55 14.89 8.48
C THR A 59 3.84 15.43 7.89
N ALA A 60 4.11 15.18 6.61
CA ALA A 60 5.31 15.65 5.94
C ALA A 60 5.42 17.17 6.11
N PRO A 61 6.56 17.66 6.63
CA PRO A 61 6.82 19.09 6.69
C PRO A 61 6.66 19.67 5.29
N ARG A 62 5.80 20.67 5.15
CA ARG A 62 5.80 21.49 3.95
C ARG A 62 7.11 22.25 3.95
N THR A 63 8.13 21.67 3.32
CA THR A 63 9.32 22.44 2.94
C THR A 63 8.82 23.48 1.94
N SER A 64 8.47 24.66 2.46
CA SER A 64 8.35 25.84 1.64
C SER A 64 9.76 26.05 1.12
N ALA A 65 10.01 25.63 -0.13
CA ALA A 65 11.20 26.03 -0.86
C ALA A 65 11.17 27.57 -0.89
N ALA A 66 11.81 28.17 0.12
CA ALA A 66 12.03 29.59 0.19
C ALA A 66 12.89 29.92 -1.00
N LYS A 67 12.25 30.49 -2.02
CA LYS A 67 12.85 31.06 -3.20
C LYS A 67 13.99 32.00 -2.77
N LYS A 68 15.24 31.60 -2.98
CA LYS A 68 16.40 32.47 -3.17
C LYS A 68 17.38 31.80 -4.12
#